data_AF-A0A2D5TJK3-F1
#
_entry.id   AF-A0A2D5TJK3-F1
#
_cell.length_a   1.000
_cell.length_b   1.000
_cell.length_c   1.000
_cell.angle_alpha   90.00
_cell.angle_beta   90.00
_cell.angle_gamma   90.00
#
_symmetry.space_group_name_H-M   'P 1'
#
loop_
_entity.id
_entity.type
_entity.pdbx_description
1 polymer ?
#
loop_
_entity_poly.entity_id
_entity_poly.type
_entity_poly.pdbx_seq_one_letter_code
_entity_poly.pdbx_strand_id
1 'polypeptide(L)'
;MANLSQRAAAYLSIRDTCVLDPDDVEGLAVNATQYYAGWASMASDDGETPFEITGSTEVTTSEWSLIEPLFVLYVEKEQAVQMEATQVMGITQFGRTSSEISGEIQAYKERLPQLAFNSDIITI
;
A
#
# COMPACT_ATOMS: atom_id res chain seq x y z
N MET A 1 5.57 -17.87 -0.72
CA MET A 1 5.31 -16.71 -1.59
C MET A 1 6.18 -15.56 -1.08
N ALA A 2 6.03 -14.31 -1.54
CA ALA A 2 6.74 -13.19 -0.91
C ALA A 2 5.82 -12.58 0.16
N ASN A 3 6.37 -12.27 1.34
CA ASN A 3 5.62 -11.60 2.40
C ASN A 3 5.67 -10.06 2.27
N LEU A 4 4.82 -9.35 3.01
CA LEU A 4 4.74 -7.89 2.95
C LEU A 4 6.06 -7.21 3.35
N SER A 5 6.74 -7.68 4.40
CA SER A 5 8.04 -7.14 4.81
C SER A 5 9.09 -7.24 3.70
N GLN A 6 9.15 -8.36 2.97
CA GLN A 6 10.05 -8.54 1.83
C GLN A 6 9.69 -7.60 0.67
N ARG A 7 8.39 -7.37 0.42
CA ARG A 7 7.93 -6.44 -0.63
C ARG A 7 8.27 -4.98 -0.27
N ALA A 8 8.09 -4.58 0.98
CA ALA A 8 8.48 -3.26 1.48
C ALA A 8 10.00 -3.05 1.40
N ALA A 9 10.79 -4.04 1.83
CA ALA A 9 12.25 -3.98 1.71
C ALA A 9 12.71 -3.91 0.25
N ALA A 10 12.06 -4.66 -0.66
CA ALA A 10 12.35 -4.59 -2.09
C ALA A 10 12.05 -3.20 -2.66
N TYR A 11 10.95 -2.57 -2.24
CA TYR A 11 10.62 -1.19 -2.64
C TYR A 11 11.73 -0.20 -2.24
N LEU A 12 12.21 -0.27 -0.99
CA LEU A 12 13.30 0.57 -0.50
C LEU A 12 14.61 0.33 -1.24
N SER A 13 14.94 -0.93 -1.57
CA SER A 13 16.17 -1.27 -2.29
C SER A 13 16.25 -0.64 -3.69
N ILE A 14 15.10 -0.36 -4.30
CA ILE A 14 15.00 0.25 -5.64
C ILE A 14 15.02 1.78 -5.54
N ARG A 15 14.56 2.36 -4.42
CA ARG A 15 14.34 3.80 -4.26
C ARG A 15 15.18 4.38 -3.12
N ASP A 16 16.36 4.86 -3.49
CA ASP A 16 17.29 5.53 -2.59
C ASP A 16 16.81 6.92 -2.12
N THR A 17 15.69 7.42 -2.66
CA THR A 17 15.12 8.74 -2.30
C THR A 17 14.12 8.66 -1.16
N CYS A 18 13.74 7.47 -0.70
CA CYS A 18 12.79 7.31 0.39
C CYS A 18 13.46 7.60 1.73
N VAL A 19 12.97 8.62 2.45
CA VAL A 19 13.51 9.04 3.76
C VAL A 19 12.76 8.44 4.95
N LEU A 20 11.71 7.65 4.70
CA LEU A 20 10.94 7.00 5.76
C LEU A 20 11.70 5.84 6.38
N ASP A 21 11.43 5.56 7.66
CA ASP A 21 11.96 4.38 8.34
C ASP A 21 11.39 3.10 7.69
N PRO A 22 12.20 2.04 7.53
CA PRO A 22 11.70 0.75 7.06
C PRO A 22 10.46 0.23 7.78
N ASP A 23 10.35 0.45 9.09
CA ASP A 23 9.21 0.01 9.91
C ASP A 23 7.93 0.78 9.52
N ASP A 24 8.05 2.08 9.22
CA ASP A 24 6.93 2.90 8.74
C ASP A 24 6.46 2.41 7.36
N VAL A 25 7.39 2.10 6.46
CA VAL A 25 7.07 1.60 5.11
C VAL A 25 6.36 0.25 5.18
N GLU A 26 6.79 -0.65 6.06
CA GLU A 26 6.07 -1.90 6.31
C GLU A 26 4.64 -1.64 6.82
N GLY A 27 4.47 -0.73 7.79
CA GLY A 27 3.16 -0.34 8.31
C GLY A 27 2.22 0.19 7.22
N LEU A 28 2.74 0.95 6.26
CA LEU A 28 1.97 1.42 5.11
C LEU A 28 1.57 0.29 4.15
N ALA A 29 2.43 -0.71 3.96
CA ALA A 29 2.13 -1.90 3.17
C ALA A 29 1.02 -2.75 3.83
N VAL A 30 1.09 -2.90 5.16
CA VAL A 30 0.04 -3.56 5.96
C VAL A 30 -1.28 -2.81 5.83
N ASN A 31 -1.29 -1.49 5.97
CA ASN A 31 -2.50 -0.67 5.84
C ASN A 31 -3.14 -0.79 4.43
N ALA A 32 -2.32 -0.73 3.38
CA ALA A 32 -2.81 -0.90 2.01
C ALA A 32 -3.43 -2.30 1.80
N THR A 33 -2.81 -3.32 2.39
CA THR A 33 -3.30 -4.72 2.31
C THR A 33 -4.59 -4.91 3.11
N GLN A 34 -4.71 -4.30 4.29
CA GLN A 34 -5.95 -4.29 5.07
C GLN A 34 -7.11 -3.66 4.29
N TYR A 35 -6.85 -2.58 3.56
CA TYR A 35 -7.86 -1.97 2.72
C TYR A 35 -8.30 -2.90 1.58
N TYR A 36 -7.35 -3.62 0.95
CA TYR A 36 -7.64 -4.61 -0.09
C TYR A 36 -8.46 -5.79 0.44
N ALA A 37 -8.07 -6.34 1.60
CA ALA A 37 -8.74 -7.47 2.25
C ALA A 37 -10.20 -7.16 2.65
N GLY A 38 -10.57 -5.88 2.76
CA GLY A 38 -11.97 -5.48 2.94
C GLY A 38 -12.88 -5.77 1.73
N TRP A 39 -12.30 -6.01 0.54
CA TRP A 39 -13.04 -6.19 -0.71
C TRP A 39 -12.84 -7.57 -1.36
N ALA A 40 -11.70 -8.22 -1.11
CA ALA A 40 -11.38 -9.54 -1.64
C ALA A 40 -10.81 -10.45 -0.55
N SER A 41 -11.12 -11.75 -0.63
CA SER A 41 -10.49 -12.76 0.22
C SER A 41 -9.02 -12.89 -0.14
N MET A 42 -8.15 -12.88 0.86
CA MET A 42 -6.73 -13.13 0.63
C MET A 42 -6.47 -14.63 0.45
N ALA A 43 -5.55 -14.99 -0.44
CA ALA A 43 -5.14 -16.38 -0.62
C ALA A 43 -4.50 -16.98 0.64
N SER A 44 -3.97 -16.12 1.52
CA SER A 44 -3.39 -16.48 2.82
C SER A 44 -4.42 -16.61 3.95
N ASP A 45 -5.70 -16.34 3.68
CA ASP A 45 -6.77 -16.48 4.67
C ASP A 45 -6.99 -17.97 4.98
N ASP A 46 -6.76 -18.35 6.23
CA ASP A 46 -6.95 -19.70 6.75
C ASP A 46 -8.39 -19.99 7.20
N GLY A 47 -9.27 -18.99 7.07
CA GLY A 47 -10.67 -19.08 7.49
C GLY A 47 -10.88 -18.83 8.98
N GLU A 48 -9.83 -18.45 9.73
CA GLU A 48 -9.98 -17.98 11.10
C GLU A 48 -10.36 -16.49 11.12
N THR A 49 -11.34 -16.15 11.96
CA THR A 49 -11.81 -14.77 12.13
C THR A 49 -11.51 -14.29 13.55
N PRO A 50 -10.82 -13.13 13.73
CA PRO A 50 -10.35 -12.20 12.71
C PRO A 50 -9.00 -12.60 12.07
N PHE A 51 -8.92 -12.49 10.74
CA PHE A 51 -7.66 -12.63 10.01
C PHE A 51 -6.78 -11.39 10.25
N GLU A 52 -5.64 -11.56 10.92
CA GLU A 52 -4.72 -10.46 11.23
C GLU A 52 -3.67 -10.28 10.13
N ILE A 53 -3.70 -9.12 9.48
CA ILE A 53 -2.72 -8.76 8.44
C ILE A 53 -1.51 -8.12 9.11
N THR A 54 -0.35 -8.75 8.94
CA THR A 54 0.94 -8.34 9.50
C THR A 54 2.01 -8.31 8.40
N GLY A 55 3.22 -7.84 8.69
CA GLY A 55 4.34 -7.89 7.73
C GLY A 55 4.69 -9.31 7.24
N SER A 56 4.32 -10.33 8.02
CA SER A 56 4.52 -11.74 7.67
C SER A 56 3.48 -12.31 6.72
N THR A 57 2.37 -11.59 6.48
CA THR A 57 1.30 -12.04 5.59
C THR A 57 1.83 -12.27 4.18
N GLU A 58 1.59 -13.47 3.65
CA GLU A 58 1.96 -13.82 2.29
C GLU A 58 0.99 -13.21 1.28
N VAL A 59 1.53 -12.64 0.20
CA VAL A 59 0.71 -12.01 -0.84
C VAL A 59 1.12 -12.56 -2.20
N THR A 60 0.12 -12.98 -2.98
CA THR A 60 0.32 -13.43 -4.36
C THR A 60 0.69 -12.25 -5.26
N THR A 61 1.29 -12.53 -6.42
CA THR A 61 1.65 -11.48 -7.38
C THR A 61 0.42 -10.71 -7.89
N SER A 62 -0.72 -11.40 -8.05
CA SER A 62 -1.97 -10.76 -8.50
C SER A 62 -2.54 -9.81 -7.46
N GLU A 63 -2.61 -10.22 -6.20
CA GLU A 63 -3.03 -9.35 -5.08
C GLU A 63 -2.07 -8.16 -4.94
N TRP A 64 -0.75 -8.42 -5.00
CA TRP A 64 0.26 -7.37 -4.91
C TRP A 64 0.11 -6.34 -6.03
N SER A 65 -0.26 -6.73 -7.25
CA SER A 65 -0.46 -5.78 -8.35
C SER A 65 -1.60 -4.78 -8.12
N LEU A 66 -2.56 -5.12 -7.25
CA LEU A 66 -3.64 -4.24 -6.83
C LEU A 66 -3.31 -3.47 -5.55
N ILE A 67 -2.49 -4.03 -4.67
CA ILE A 67 -2.06 -3.39 -3.42
C ILE A 67 -0.96 -2.36 -3.67
N GLU A 68 0.00 -2.68 -4.54
CA GLU A 68 1.21 -1.89 -4.81
C GLU A 68 0.90 -0.42 -5.13
N PRO A 69 -0.04 -0.08 -6.05
CA PRO A 69 -0.30 1.33 -6.36
C PRO A 69 -0.81 2.11 -5.15
N LEU A 70 -1.65 1.51 -4.31
CA LEU A 70 -2.14 2.14 -3.08
C LEU A 70 -1.02 2.31 -2.04
N PHE A 71 -0.19 1.28 -1.89
CA PHE A 71 0.99 1.31 -1.02
C PHE A 71 1.96 2.43 -1.43
N VAL A 72 2.29 2.55 -2.72
CA VAL A 72 3.19 3.59 -3.23
C VAL A 72 2.61 4.99 -2.96
N LEU A 73 1.30 5.18 -3.20
CA LEU A 73 0.64 6.45 -2.90
C LEU A 73 0.66 6.81 -1.41
N TYR A 74 0.55 5.83 -0.51
CA TYR A 74 0.71 6.05 0.92
C TYR A 74 2.12 6.47 1.30
N VAL A 75 3.14 5.80 0.75
CA VAL A 75 4.55 6.15 0.97
C VAL A 75 4.85 7.57 0.46
N GLU A 76 4.39 7.91 -0.75
CA GLU A 76 4.54 9.25 -1.31
C GLU A 76 3.84 10.30 -0.44
N LYS A 77 2.64 10.00 0.08
CA LYS A 77 1.90 10.92 0.94
C LYS A 77 2.65 11.20 2.24
N GLU A 78 3.15 10.19 2.94
CA GLU A 78 3.89 10.38 4.20
C GLU A 78 5.16 11.19 3.96
N GLN A 79 5.90 10.91 2.89
CA GLN A 79 7.06 11.73 2.50
C GLN A 79 6.68 13.18 2.22
N ALA A 80 5.58 13.41 1.49
CA ALA A 80 5.09 14.76 1.21
C ALA A 80 4.70 15.51 2.49
N VAL A 81 4.04 14.84 3.43
CA VAL A 81 3.68 15.43 4.74
C VAL A 81 4.93 15.82 5.53
N GLN A 82 5.95 14.96 5.58
CA GLN A 82 7.22 15.28 6.24
C GLN A 82 7.91 16.48 5.57
N MET A 83 7.96 16.51 4.23
CA MET A 83 8.54 17.63 3.48
C MET A 83 7.78 18.94 3.72
N GLU A 84 6.45 18.91 3.70
CA GLU A 84 5.61 20.08 4.00
C GLU A 84 5.82 20.59 5.43
N ALA A 85 5.98 19.68 6.41
CA ALA A 85 6.34 20.08 7.77
C ALA A 85 7.70 20.78 7.84
N THR A 86 8.67 20.34 7.03
CA THR A 86 10.00 20.98 6.96
C THR A 86 10.03 22.31 6.20
N GLN A 87 9.01 22.64 5.39
CA GLN A 87 8.93 23.95 4.74
C GLN A 87 8.91 25.12 5.74
N VAL A 88 8.35 24.90 6.93
CA VAL A 88 8.36 25.87 8.03
C VAL A 88 9.80 26.25 8.44
N MET A 89 10.77 25.36 8.18
CA MET A 89 12.20 25.57 8.45
C MET A 89 12.96 26.16 7.25
N GLY A 90 12.26 26.59 6.20
CA GLY A 90 12.86 27.22 5.01
C GLY A 90 13.38 26.24 3.95
N ILE A 91 13.07 24.95 4.08
CA ILE A 91 13.41 23.93 3.09
C ILE A 91 12.39 23.99 1.95
N THR A 92 12.86 24.01 0.69
CA THR A 92 11.97 24.03 -0.48
C THR A 92 11.41 22.63 -0.72
N GLN A 93 10.10 22.50 -0.88
CA GLN A 93 9.45 21.24 -1.23
C GLN A 93 9.85 20.82 -2.65
N PHE A 94 10.13 19.54 -2.81
CA PHE A 94 10.34 18.93 -4.11
C PHE A 94 9.29 17.82 -4.32
N GLY A 95 8.78 17.71 -5.55
CA GLY A 95 7.76 16.72 -5.90
C GLY A 95 6.33 17.20 -5.68
N ARG A 96 5.43 16.24 -5.46
CA ARG A 96 3.98 16.43 -5.35
C ARG A 96 3.58 16.79 -3.92
N THR A 97 2.46 17.49 -3.77
CA THR A 97 1.92 17.86 -2.45
C THR A 97 1.10 16.74 -1.83
N SER A 98 1.00 16.73 -0.50
CA SER A 98 0.19 15.76 0.25
C SER A 98 -1.30 15.83 -0.14
N SER A 99 -1.76 17.00 -0.56
CA SER A 99 -3.12 17.26 -1.02
C SER A 99 -3.40 16.63 -2.39
N GLU A 100 -2.48 16.77 -3.35
CA GLU A 100 -2.60 16.12 -4.67
C GLU A 100 -2.61 14.60 -4.54
N ILE A 101 -1.71 14.05 -3.73
CA ILE A 101 -1.61 12.60 -3.51
C ILE A 101 -2.86 12.07 -2.80
N SER A 102 -3.42 12.83 -1.84
CA SER A 102 -4.66 12.45 -1.15
C SER A 102 -5.85 12.34 -2.10
N GLY A 103 -5.93 13.19 -3.12
CA GLY A 103 -6.95 13.09 -4.17
C GLY A 103 -6.81 11.80 -5.00
N GLU A 104 -5.59 11.43 -5.36
CA GLU A 104 -5.33 10.19 -6.10
C GLU A 104 -5.57 8.93 -5.27
N ILE A 105 -5.22 8.95 -3.97
CA ILE A 105 -5.55 7.87 -3.03
C ILE A 105 -7.06 7.63 -3.04
N GLN A 106 -7.86 8.69 -2.92
CA GLN A 106 -9.31 8.57 -2.91
C GLN A 106 -9.84 8.00 -4.24
N ALA A 107 -9.34 8.53 -5.36
CA ALA A 107 -9.72 8.05 -6.70
C ALA A 107 -9.30 6.59 -6.95
N TYR A 108 -8.21 6.12 -6.34
CA TYR A 108 -7.80 4.72 -6.42
C TYR A 108 -8.66 3.82 -5.53
N LYS A 109 -8.94 4.26 -4.29
CA LYS A 109 -9.83 3.56 -3.34
C LYS A 109 -11.23 3.33 -3.89
N GLU A 110 -11.77 4.27 -4.67
CA GLU A 110 -13.08 4.11 -5.32
C GLU A 110 -13.08 3.07 -6.44
N ARG A 111 -11.95 2.86 -7.10
CA ARG A 111 -11.78 1.87 -8.20
C ARG A 111 -11.41 0.48 -7.68
N LEU A 112 -10.70 0.41 -6.57
CA LEU A 112 -10.17 -0.84 -6.00
C LEU A 112 -11.24 -1.94 -5.81
N PRO A 113 -12.47 -1.67 -5.33
CA PRO A 113 -13.51 -2.69 -5.20
C PRO A 113 -13.86 -3.36 -6.53
N GLN A 114 -13.86 -2.60 -7.63
CA GLN A 114 -14.19 -3.11 -8.96
C GLN A 114 -13.04 -3.95 -9.54
N LEU A 115 -11.79 -3.61 -9.19
CA LEU A 115 -10.60 -4.33 -9.62
C LEU A 115 -10.35 -5.59 -8.80
N ALA A 116 -10.73 -5.57 -7.52
CA ALA A 116 -10.55 -6.68 -6.58
C ALA A 116 -11.60 -7.78 -6.75
N PHE A 117 -12.72 -7.50 -7.43
CA PHE A 117 -13.76 -8.48 -7.67
C PHE A 117 -13.25 -9.63 -8.56
N ASN A 118 -13.32 -10.85 -8.03
CA ASN A 118 -13.05 -12.08 -8.77
C ASN A 118 -14.21 -13.06 -8.55
N SER A 119 -14.64 -13.75 -9.60
CA SER A 119 -15.68 -14.78 -9.54
C SER A 119 -15.26 -15.98 -10.38
N ASP A 120 -15.37 -17.19 -9.81
CA ASP A 120 -15.15 -18.41 -10.57
C ASP A 120 -16.19 -18.56 -11.70
N ILE A 121 -15.71 -18.94 -12.88
CA ILE A 121 -16.58 -19.22 -14.03
C ILE A 121 -17.22 -20.59 -13.80
N ILE A 122 -18.48 -20.58 -13.37
CA ILE A 122 -19.30 -21.79 -13.30
C ILE A 122 -19.91 -22.00 -14.69
N THR A 123 -19.34 -22.94 -15.44
CA THR A 123 -19.94 -23.41 -16.70
C THR A 123 -20.99 -24.49 -16.36
N ILE A 124 -22.22 -24.30 -16.84
CA ILE A 124 -23.31 -25.30 -16.80
C ILE A 124 -23.13 -26.37 -17.87
#